data_AF-A0A350XKR8-F1
#
_entry.id   AF-A0A350XKR8-F1
#
_cell.length_a   1.000
_cell.length_b   1.000
_cell.length_c   1.000
_cell.angle_alpha   90.00
_cell.angle_beta   90.00
_cell.angle_gamma   90.00
#
_symmetry.space_group_name_H-M   'P 1'
#
loop_
_entity.id
_entity.type
_entity.pdbx_description
1 polymer ?
#
loop_
_entity_poly.entity_id
_entity_poly.type
_entity_poly.pdbx_seq_one_letter_code
_entity_poly.pdbx_strand_id
1 'polypeptide(L)' 'MQNDLLKFLQIAQEEDIILMHEGKPVGYLVGFADEDDWIDYLMLHNEEFQTRLRRSLGDAREGRTIAFEKGKLISESDD' A
#
# COMPACT_ATOMS: atom_id res chain seq x y z
N MET A 1 -10.70 -29.53 -8.77
CA MET A 1 -9.57 -29.01 -7.96
C MET A 1 -9.00 -27.72 -8.55
N GLN A 2 -8.78 -27.59 -9.87
CA GLN A 2 -8.33 -26.31 -10.46
C GLN A 2 -9.43 -25.22 -10.51
N ASN A 3 -10.71 -25.59 -10.33
CA ASN A 3 -11.84 -24.66 -10.46
C ASN A 3 -12.10 -23.76 -9.24
N ASP A 4 -11.55 -24.05 -8.06
CA ASP A 4 -11.91 -23.29 -6.85
C ASP A 4 -11.00 -22.08 -6.61
N LEU A 5 -9.77 -22.07 -7.17
CA LEU A 5 -8.83 -20.96 -6.98
C LEU A 5 -9.36 -19.64 -7.54
N LEU A 6 -9.98 -19.66 -8.72
CA LEU A 6 -10.58 -18.45 -9.33
C LEU A 6 -11.68 -17.86 -8.46
N LYS A 7 -12.49 -18.71 -7.82
CA LYS A 7 -13.54 -18.25 -6.89
C LYS A 7 -12.93 -17.56 -5.68
N PHE A 8 -11.87 -18.12 -5.10
CA PHE A 8 -11.18 -17.47 -3.98
C PHE A 8 -10.46 -16.19 -4.40
N LEU A 9 -9.94 -16.10 -5.62
CA LEU A 9 -9.38 -14.85 -6.15
C LEU A 9 -10.45 -13.75 -6.30
N GLN A 10 -11.67 -14.10 -6.74
CA GLN A 10 -12.78 -13.14 -6.79
C GLN A 10 -13.19 -12.65 -5.40
N ILE A 11 -13.30 -13.55 -4.43
CA ILE A 11 -13.58 -13.18 -3.04
C ILE A 11 -12.44 -12.29 -2.49
N ALA A 12 -11.19 -12.62 -2.82
CA ALA A 12 -10.02 -11.88 -2.36
C ALA A 12 -9.97 -10.42 -2.87
N GLN A 13 -10.68 -10.09 -3.96
CA GLN A 13 -10.79 -8.70 -4.43
C GLN A 13 -11.67 -7.83 -3.52
N GLU A 14 -12.56 -8.45 -2.74
CA GLU A 14 -13.45 -7.75 -1.82
C GLU A 14 -13.01 -7.89 -0.36
N GLU A 15 -12.41 -9.02 0.01
CA GLU A 15 -12.04 -9.32 1.39
C GLU A 15 -10.82 -10.25 1.49
N ASP A 16 -9.98 -10.00 2.48
CA ASP A 16 -8.78 -10.79 2.75
C ASP A 16 -9.08 -12.23 3.17
N ILE A 17 -8.33 -13.20 2.63
CA ILE A 17 -8.51 -14.62 2.93
C ILE A 17 -7.27 -15.19 3.64
N ILE A 18 -7.46 -15.73 4.84
CA ILE A 18 -6.44 -16.50 5.56
C ILE A 18 -6.58 -17.99 5.22
N LEU A 19 -5.51 -18.59 4.71
CA LEU A 19 -5.46 -20.01 4.38
C LEU A 19 -5.03 -20.79 5.64
N MET A 20 -5.88 -21.73 6.08
CA MET A 20 -5.67 -22.53 7.28
C MET A 20 -5.36 -23.99 6.95
N HIS A 21 -4.38 -24.58 7.63
CA HIS A 21 -4.08 -26.01 7.59
C HIS A 21 -3.90 -26.53 9.01
N GLU A 22 -4.63 -27.59 9.37
CA GLU A 22 -4.61 -28.17 10.73
C GLU A 22 -4.81 -27.13 11.86
N GLY A 23 -5.69 -26.16 11.63
CA GLY A 23 -5.98 -25.09 12.60
C GLY A 23 -4.90 -24.01 12.70
N LYS A 24 -3.88 -24.03 11.84
CA LYS A 24 -2.82 -23.01 11.79
C LYS A 24 -2.90 -22.20 10.48
N PRO A 25 -2.66 -20.88 10.52
CA PRO A 25 -2.52 -20.09 9.30
C PRO A 25 -1.24 -20.52 8.57
N VAL A 26 -1.38 -20.82 7.27
CA VAL A 26 -0.27 -21.24 6.39
C VAL A 26 -0.09 -20.34 5.19
N GLY A 27 -1.05 -19.44 4.94
CA GLY A 27 -0.98 -18.51 3.83
C GLY A 27 -2.01 -17.41 3.96
N TYR A 28 -1.88 -16.45 3.07
CA TYR A 28 -2.73 -15.28 2.98
C TYR A 28 -2.93 -14.98 1.51
N LEU A 29 -4.19 -14.75 1.12
CA LEU A 29 -4.57 -14.39 -0.23
C LEU A 29 -5.28 -13.04 -0.17
N VAL A 30 -4.70 -12.07 -0.85
CA VAL A 30 -5.25 -10.74 -1.07
C VAL A 30 -5.44 -10.55 -2.58
N GLY A 31 -6.58 -9.99 -2.96
CA GLY A 31 -6.84 -9.52 -4.31
C GLY A 31 -6.75 -8.00 -4.37
N PHE A 32 -6.80 -7.46 -5.58
CA PHE A 32 -6.81 -6.02 -5.83
C PHE A 32 -8.16 -5.69 -6.45
N ALA A 33 -8.87 -4.69 -5.90
CA ALA A 33 -10.16 -4.28 -6.45
C ALA A 33 -9.98 -3.54 -7.77
N ASP A 34 -8.87 -2.80 -7.89
CA ASP A 34 -8.50 -2.07 -9.11
C ASP A 34 -6.98 -1.96 -9.30
N GLU A 35 -6.57 -1.15 -10.29
CA GLU A 35 -5.16 -0.91 -10.62
C GLU A 35 -4.46 -0.06 -9.55
N ASP A 36 -5.17 0.85 -8.88
CA ASP A 36 -4.58 1.71 -7.85
C ASP A 36 -4.18 0.86 -6.63
N ASP A 37 -5.03 -0.10 -6.21
CA ASP A 37 -4.70 -1.06 -5.16
C ASP A 37 -3.42 -1.87 -5.47
N TRP A 38 -3.27 -2.28 -6.73
CA TRP A 38 -2.08 -3.00 -7.18
C TRP A 38 -0.83 -2.12 -7.16
N ILE A 39 -0.94 -0.87 -7.60
CA ILE A 39 0.16 0.10 -7.57
C ILE A 39 0.57 0.37 -6.12
N ASP A 40 -0.39 0.59 -5.23
CA ASP A 40 -0.15 0.79 -3.80
C ASP A 40 0.58 -0.40 -3.19
N TYR A 41 0.13 -1.63 -3.50
CA TYR A 41 0.83 -2.84 -3.07
C TYR A 41 2.28 -2.87 -3.55
N LEU A 42 2.54 -2.61 -4.83
CA LEU A 42 3.90 -2.58 -5.37
C LEU A 42 4.77 -1.51 -4.70
N MET A 43 4.22 -0.32 -4.46
CA MET A 43 4.94 0.78 -3.81
C MET A 43 5.28 0.46 -2.36
N LEU A 44 4.31 -0.06 -1.59
CA LEU A 44 4.52 -0.46 -0.20
C LEU A 44 5.58 -1.56 -0.06
N HIS A 45 5.76 -2.41 -1.08
CA HIS A 45 6.77 -3.48 -1.08
C HIS A 45 8.09 -3.09 -1.76
N ASN A 46 8.22 -1.86 -2.25
CA ASN A 46 9.45 -1.37 -2.84
C ASN A 46 10.39 -0.80 -1.76
N GLU A 47 11.58 -1.39 -1.60
CA GLU A 47 12.56 -0.99 -0.57
C GLU A 47 13.02 0.48 -0.69
N GLU A 48 13.17 0.97 -1.93
CA GLU A 48 13.57 2.35 -2.17
C GLU A 48 12.45 3.31 -1.75
N PHE A 49 11.20 2.98 -2.08
CA PHE A 49 10.03 3.74 -1.66
C PHE A 49 9.89 3.75 -0.15
N GLN A 50 10.02 2.60 0.52
CA GLN A 50 10.00 2.52 1.98
C GLN A 50 11.09 3.38 2.63
N THR A 51 12.29 3.40 2.04
CA THR A 51 13.40 4.23 2.51
C THR A 51 13.08 5.72 2.38
N ARG A 52 12.55 6.14 1.22
CA ARG A 52 12.13 7.53 0.96
C ARG A 52 10.99 7.94 1.88
N LEU A 53 9.98 7.08 2.08
CA LEU A 53 8.86 7.32 2.99
C LEU A 53 9.32 7.52 4.42
N ARG A 54 10.20 6.66 4.93
CA ARG A 54 10.75 6.77 6.29
C ARG A 54 11.47 8.09 6.49
N ARG A 55 12.29 8.51 5.52
CA ARG A 55 12.96 9.82 5.55
C ARG A 55 11.93 10.97 5.57
N SER A 56 10.96 10.93 4.66
CA SER A 56 9.92 11.97 4.55
C SER A 56 9.10 12.11 5.84
N LEU A 57 8.75 11.00 6.50
CA LEU A 57 8.07 11.02 7.80
C LEU A 57 8.95 11.62 8.91
N GLY A 58 10.26 11.38 8.88
CA GLY A 58 11.22 12.02 9.79
C GLY A 58 11.27 13.52 9.57
N ASP A 59 11.46 13.95 8.31
CA ASP A 59 11.44 15.36 7.92
C ASP A 59 10.13 16.04 8.35
N ALA A 60 8.98 15.37 8.18
CA ALA A 60 7.68 15.90 8.59
C ALA A 60 7.56 16.13 10.10
N ARG A 61 8.04 15.19 10.92
CA ARG A 61 8.05 15.34 12.39
C ARG A 61 8.95 16.47 12.85
N GLU A 62 10.01 16.75 12.10
CA GLU A 62 10.96 17.81 12.38
C GLU A 62 10.57 19.15 11.72
N GLY A 63 9.38 19.22 11.11
CA GLY A 63 8.86 20.45 10.48
C GLY A 63 9.53 20.79 9.15
N ARG A 64 10.34 19.92 8.57
CA ARG A 64 10.97 20.08 7.24
C ARG A 64 10.01 19.67 6.13
N THR A 65 8.85 20.30 6.08
CA THR A 65 7.83 20.10 5.03
C THR A 65 7.66 21.36 4.21
N ILE A 66 7.26 21.18 2.96
CA ILE A 66 6.81 22.28 2.10
C ILE A 66 5.29 22.21 2.06
N ALA A 67 4.62 23.34 2.28
CA ALA A 67 3.16 23.39 2.20
C ALA A 67 2.71 23.15 0.75
N PHE A 68 1.54 22.54 0.57
CA PHE A 68 0.98 22.27 -0.76
C PHE A 68 -0.45 22.78 -0.80
N GLU A 69 -0.70 23.79 -1.64
CA GLU A 69 -2.03 24.36 -1.83
C GLU A 69 -2.33 24.54 -3.31
N LYS A 70 -3.56 24.20 -3.72
CA LYS A 70 -4.07 24.40 -5.08
C LYS A 70 -3.11 23.90 -6.19
N GLY A 71 -2.44 22.77 -5.95
CA GLY A 71 -1.52 22.18 -6.93
C GLY A 71 -0.11 22.77 -6.93
N LYS A 72 0.23 23.64 -5.97
CA LYS A 72 1.53 24.30 -5.89
C LYS A 72 2.19 24.09 -4.54
N LEU A 73 3.49 23.87 -4.57
CA LEU A 73 4.34 23.93 -3.39
C LEU A 73 4.51 25.39 -2.98
N ILE A 74 4.23 25.70 -1.71
CA ILE A 74 4.42 27.00 -1.11
C ILE A 74 5.65 26.90 -0.20
N SER A 75 6.72 27.58 -0.59
CA SER A 75 7.90 27.77 0.24
C SER A 75 7.83 29.13 0.96
N GLU A 76 8.34 29.21 2.19
CA GLU A 76 8.45 30.47 2.97
C GLU A 76 9.31 31.57 2.29
N SER A 77 9.89 31.29 1.13
CA SER A 77 10.74 32.22 0.37
C SER A 77 10.02 33.04 -0.72
N ASP A 78 8.68 33.00 -0.79
CA ASP A 78 7.88 33.70 -1.81
C ASP A 78 7.16 34.99 -1.31
N ASP A 79 7.52 35.52 -0.12
CA ASP A 79 7.05 36.82 0.40
C ASP A 79 8.13 37.93 0.36
#